data_AF-A0A9W2WBG7-F1
#
_entry.id   AF-A0A9W2WBG7-F1
#
_cell.length_a   1.000
_cell.length_b   1.000
_cell.length_c   1.000
_cell.angle_alpha   90.00
_cell.angle_beta   90.00
_cell.angle_gamma   90.00
#
_symmetry.space_group_name_H-M   'P 1'
#
loop_
_entity.id
_entity.type
_entity.pdbx_description
1 polymer ?
#
loop_
_entity_poly.entity_id
_entity_poly.type
_entity_poly.pdbx_seq_one_letter_code
_entity_poly.pdbx_strand_id
1 'polypeptide(L)'
;MVELVEGARKLRHVFLFTDLLLCTKLKKQSGGKTQQYDCKWYIPLTDLSFQTVDDSEAAPNIPLVLDEELDAMKIKISQIKSDIQREKRANKGSKAIERLRKKLSEQESLLLLMSPSMAFRVHSRNGKSYTFLISSDYERAEWRENIREQQKKCFKSFSLTSVELQMLTNSCVKLQTVHSIPLTINKEGGRTLTSLVSRTDDESPGLYGFLNVIVHSATGFKQSSSLYCTLEVDSFGYFVNKAKTRVYRDTAEPNWNEEFEIELEGSQTLRILCYEKCYNKSKITKEDGESADRIMGKGQVQLDPQALQDRDWQRTIIAMNGIEVKLSVKFTSREFSLKRMPSRKQTGVFGVKIAVVTKRERSKVPYIVRQCVEEIERRGMEEVGIYRVSGVATDIQALKAAFDVNNKDVSVMMSEMDVNAIAGTLKLYFRELPEPLFTDEFYPNFAEGIALSDPVAKESCMLNLLLSLPESNLLTFLFLLDHLKRVAEKETVNKMSLHNLATVFGPTLLRPSDKESKLPANPSQPISMTDSWSLEVMSQVQVLLYFLQLEAIPAPDSKRQSILFSTEV
;
A
#
# COMPACT_ATOMS: atom_id res chain seq x y z
N MET A 1 2.37 0.74 20.06
CA MET A 1 0.95 0.67 19.60
C MET A 1 0.31 2.04 19.76
N VAL A 2 -0.77 2.31 19.02
CA VAL A 2 -1.57 3.53 19.15
C VAL A 2 -2.81 3.21 19.96
N GLU A 3 -3.01 3.86 21.10
CA GLU A 3 -4.24 3.75 21.89
C GLU A 3 -5.20 4.89 21.50
N LEU A 4 -6.48 4.57 21.34
CA LEU A 4 -7.55 5.55 21.17
C LEU A 4 -8.13 5.90 22.54
N VAL A 5 -7.88 7.12 23.00
CA VAL A 5 -8.36 7.64 24.30
C VAL A 5 -9.20 8.87 24.05
N GLU A 6 -10.50 8.80 24.36
CA GLU A 6 -11.45 9.92 24.18
C GLU A 6 -11.42 10.50 22.76
N GLY A 7 -11.34 9.63 21.74
CA GLY A 7 -11.23 10.04 20.33
C GLY A 7 -9.84 10.52 19.91
N ALA A 8 -8.86 10.63 20.81
CA ALA A 8 -7.51 11.05 20.49
C ALA A 8 -6.54 9.86 20.38
N ARG A 9 -5.73 9.85 19.32
CA ARG A 9 -4.63 8.89 19.11
C ARG A 9 -3.49 9.19 20.09
N LYS A 10 -3.04 8.20 20.86
CA LYS A 10 -1.91 8.31 21.81
C LYS A 10 -0.91 7.19 21.57
N LEU A 11 0.37 7.54 21.38
CA LEU A 11 1.43 6.55 21.29
C LEU A 11 1.68 5.90 22.66
N ARG A 12 1.66 4.57 22.71
CA ARG A 12 1.86 3.76 23.92
C ARG A 12 2.92 2.69 23.72
N HIS A 13 3.65 2.42 24.79
CA HIS A 13 4.50 1.24 24.91
C HIS A 13 3.69 0.18 25.65
N VAL A 14 3.44 -0.95 24.96
CA VAL A 14 2.64 -2.05 25.47
C VAL A 14 3.56 -3.23 25.68
N PHE A 15 3.56 -3.76 26.89
CA PHE A 15 4.39 -4.89 27.30
C PHE A 15 3.48 -6.07 27.62
N LEU A 16 3.73 -7.20 26.95
CA LEU A 16 3.10 -8.47 27.28
C LEU A 16 4.06 -9.26 28.17
N PHE A 17 3.74 -9.34 29.45
CA PHE A 17 4.43 -10.21 30.40
C PHE A 17 3.77 -11.60 30.39
N THR A 18 4.34 -12.52 31.18
CA THR A 18 3.83 -13.89 31.31
C THR A 18 2.42 -13.96 31.90
N ASP A 19 2.03 -12.95 32.69
CA ASP A 19 0.83 -12.94 33.52
C ASP A 19 0.00 -11.65 33.44
N LEU A 20 0.52 -10.57 32.81
CA LEU A 20 -0.23 -9.33 32.58
C LEU A 20 0.10 -8.65 31.26
N LEU A 21 -0.84 -7.84 30.79
CA LEU A 21 -0.64 -6.84 29.72
C LEU A 21 -0.51 -5.45 30.35
N LEU A 22 0.61 -4.76 30.13
CA LEU A 22 0.90 -3.44 30.68
C LEU A 22 0.92 -2.38 29.58
N CYS A 23 0.15 -1.31 29.75
CA CYS A 23 0.19 -0.14 28.88
C CYS A 23 0.84 1.05 29.58
N THR A 24 1.85 1.64 28.94
CA THR A 24 2.63 2.74 29.51
C THR A 24 2.84 3.90 28.53
N LYS A 25 3.14 5.08 29.10
CA LYS A 25 3.60 6.27 28.39
C LYS A 25 5.04 6.56 28.79
N LEU A 26 5.92 6.71 27.81
CA LEU A 26 7.29 7.17 28.04
C LEU A 26 7.29 8.68 28.34
N LYS A 27 7.79 9.09 29.50
CA LYS A 27 8.02 10.50 29.86
C LYS A 27 9.45 10.87 29.47
N LYS A 28 9.61 11.78 28.51
CA LYS A 28 10.89 12.45 28.23
C LYS A 28 11.06 13.57 29.26
N GLN A 29 11.96 13.40 30.24
CA GLN A 29 12.30 14.49 31.15
C GLN A 29 13.33 15.43 30.48
N SER A 30 13.08 16.73 30.55
CA SER A 30 14.05 17.75 30.13
C SER A 30 15.26 17.75 31.07
N GLY A 31 16.48 17.71 30.53
CA GLY A 31 17.71 17.91 31.32
C GLY A 31 18.55 16.67 31.64
N GLY A 32 18.56 15.62 30.81
CA GLY A 32 19.53 14.52 30.91
C GLY A 32 19.27 13.48 32.00
N LYS A 33 18.11 13.51 32.66
CA LYS A 33 17.68 12.45 33.58
C LYS A 33 17.20 11.20 32.82
N THR A 34 17.33 10.04 33.46
CA THR A 34 16.91 8.73 32.94
C THR A 34 15.44 8.74 32.49
N GLN A 35 15.15 8.08 31.37
CA GLN A 35 13.79 7.94 30.85
C GLN A 35 12.90 7.24 31.89
N GLN A 36 11.63 7.62 31.99
CA GLN A 36 10.70 7.02 32.95
C GLN A 36 9.40 6.60 32.27
N TYR A 37 8.89 5.42 32.61
CA TYR A 37 7.56 4.98 32.21
C TYR A 37 6.50 5.38 33.22
N ASP A 38 5.40 5.90 32.69
CA ASP A 38 4.17 6.19 33.41
C ASP A 38 3.15 5.10 33.06
N CYS A 39 2.79 4.27 34.03
CA CYS A 39 1.73 3.28 33.81
C CYS A 39 0.39 3.99 33.54
N LYS A 40 -0.31 3.55 32.49
CA LYS A 40 -1.66 4.04 32.17
C LYS A 40 -2.71 3.07 32.67
N TRP A 41 -2.47 1.79 32.45
CA TRP A 41 -3.28 0.70 32.96
C TRP A 41 -2.52 -0.62 32.79
N TYR A 42 -2.95 -1.65 33.52
CA TYR A 42 -2.56 -3.02 33.30
C TYR A 42 -3.79 -3.92 33.39
N ILE A 43 -3.74 -5.08 32.74
CA ILE A 43 -4.79 -6.10 32.82
C ILE A 43 -4.09 -7.44 33.10
N PRO A 44 -4.35 -8.09 34.25
CA PRO A 44 -3.96 -9.49 34.45
C PRO A 44 -4.51 -10.34 33.32
N LEU A 45 -3.70 -11.23 32.75
CA LEU A 45 -4.11 -12.00 31.56
C LEU A 45 -5.31 -12.92 31.83
N THR A 46 -5.54 -13.34 33.07
CA THR A 46 -6.76 -14.09 33.48
C THR A 46 -8.05 -13.28 33.35
N ASP A 47 -7.93 -11.96 33.34
CA ASP A 47 -9.06 -11.02 33.31
C ASP A 47 -9.23 -10.39 31.94
N LEU A 48 -8.25 -10.58 31.04
CA LEU A 48 -8.28 -10.07 29.68
C LEU A 48 -9.18 -10.94 28.80
N SER A 49 -10.12 -10.31 28.10
CA SER A 49 -10.93 -10.93 27.06
C SER A 49 -10.95 -10.06 25.81
N PHE A 50 -11.33 -10.66 24.68
CA PHE A 50 -11.52 -9.96 23.41
C PHE A 50 -13.00 -9.80 23.03
N GLN A 51 -13.91 -10.30 23.87
CA GLN A 51 -15.37 -10.25 23.69
C GLN A 51 -15.94 -9.16 24.59
N THR A 52 -16.92 -8.41 24.10
CA THR A 52 -17.73 -7.51 24.91
C THR A 52 -18.78 -8.32 25.68
N VAL A 53 -18.99 -8.00 26.96
CA VAL A 53 -20.06 -8.62 27.77
C VAL A 53 -21.45 -8.08 27.37
N ASP A 54 -21.51 -6.91 26.72
CA ASP A 54 -22.72 -6.30 26.16
C ASP A 54 -22.51 -5.80 24.72
N ASP A 55 -23.38 -6.26 23.81
CA ASP A 55 -23.37 -6.00 22.35
C ASP A 55 -23.84 -4.57 21.95
N SER A 56 -23.83 -3.61 22.86
CA SER A 56 -24.44 -2.27 22.66
C SER A 56 -23.45 -1.12 22.40
N GLU A 57 -22.14 -1.31 22.54
CA GLU A 57 -21.19 -0.23 22.25
C GLU A 57 -21.00 -0.09 20.73
N ALA A 58 -21.51 1.02 20.17
CA ALA A 58 -21.23 1.43 18.81
C ALA A 58 -19.72 1.37 18.53
N ALA A 59 -19.34 0.97 17.31
CA ALA A 59 -17.94 0.95 16.91
C ALA A 59 -17.30 2.31 17.25
N PRO A 60 -16.12 2.33 17.89
CA PRO A 60 -15.50 3.59 18.27
C PRO A 60 -15.33 4.45 17.02
N ASN A 61 -15.70 5.73 17.12
CA ASN A 61 -15.46 6.67 16.03
C ASN A 61 -13.95 6.90 15.91
N ILE A 62 -13.32 6.20 14.96
CA ILE A 62 -11.88 6.31 14.71
C ILE A 62 -11.68 7.55 13.84
N PRO A 63 -10.90 8.56 14.30
CA PRO A 63 -10.61 9.72 13.46
C PRO A 63 -9.97 9.27 12.15
N LEU A 64 -10.62 9.61 11.04
CA LEU A 64 -10.10 9.41 9.69
C LEU A 64 -8.82 10.22 9.54
N VAL A 65 -7.79 9.56 9.03
CA VAL A 65 -6.54 10.20 8.60
C VAL A 65 -6.53 10.10 7.10
N LEU A 66 -6.33 11.22 6.42
CA LEU A 66 -6.33 11.26 4.96
C LEU A 66 -5.05 10.59 4.44
N ASP A 67 -5.18 9.78 3.39
CA ASP A 67 -4.03 9.11 2.76
C ASP A 67 -2.98 10.13 2.26
N GLU A 68 -3.42 11.33 1.86
CA GLU A 68 -2.54 12.46 1.48
C GLU A 68 -1.59 12.86 2.61
N GLU A 69 -2.08 12.91 3.86
CA GLU A 69 -1.25 13.25 5.01
C GLU A 69 -0.22 12.14 5.29
N LEU A 70 -0.62 10.87 5.12
CA LEU A 70 0.27 9.71 5.27
C LEU A 70 1.37 9.73 4.22
N ASP A 71 1.04 9.98 2.97
CA ASP A 71 2.01 10.04 1.88
C ASP A 71 2.98 11.22 2.08
N ALA A 72 2.48 12.40 2.46
CA ALA A 72 3.32 13.55 2.79
C ALA A 72 4.34 13.24 3.91
N MET A 73 3.95 12.44 4.92
CA MET A 73 4.88 11.95 5.96
C MET A 73 5.92 10.99 5.40
N LYS A 74 5.53 10.00 4.59
CA LYS A 74 6.47 9.05 3.95
C LYS A 74 7.51 9.77 3.09
N ILE A 75 7.08 10.80 2.36
CA ILE A 75 7.95 11.62 1.52
C ILE A 75 8.97 12.39 2.37
N LYS A 76 8.53 13.02 3.46
CA LYS A 76 9.45 13.69 4.40
C LYS A 76 10.46 12.71 5.00
N ILE A 77 10.03 11.49 5.35
CA ILE A 77 10.91 10.42 5.84
C ILE A 77 11.94 10.05 4.76
N SER A 78 11.51 9.83 3.52
CA SER A 78 12.38 9.54 2.37
C SER A 78 13.43 10.63 2.16
N GLN A 79 13.00 11.91 2.15
CA GLN A 79 13.90 13.05 1.97
C GLN A 79 14.94 13.14 3.08
N ILE A 80 14.53 13.00 4.36
CA ILE A 80 15.46 13.05 5.49
C ILE A 80 16.46 11.89 5.45
N LYS A 81 16.01 10.67 5.09
CA LYS A 81 16.90 9.51 4.92
C LYS A 81 17.94 9.77 3.83
N SER A 82 17.54 10.36 2.72
CA SER A 82 18.45 10.72 1.63
C SER A 82 19.44 11.82 2.05
N ASP A 83 18.99 12.85 2.75
CA ASP A 83 19.86 13.91 3.28
C ASP A 83 20.92 13.34 4.24
N ILE A 84 20.55 12.36 5.07
CA ILE A 84 21.51 11.63 5.92
C ILE A 84 22.58 10.94 5.06
N GLN A 85 22.19 10.26 3.98
CA GLN A 85 23.13 9.58 3.09
C GLN A 85 24.05 10.57 2.36
N ARG A 86 23.50 11.70 1.90
CA ARG A 86 24.28 12.79 1.28
C ARG A 86 25.32 13.35 2.25
N GLU A 87 24.92 13.58 3.50
CA GLU A 87 25.79 14.13 4.54
C GLU A 87 26.88 13.13 4.95
N LYS A 88 26.56 11.83 5.00
CA LYS A 88 27.54 10.74 5.16
C LYS A 88 28.60 10.76 4.06
N ARG A 89 28.19 10.88 2.79
CA ARG A 89 29.12 10.92 1.64
C ARG A 89 29.97 12.18 1.60
N ALA A 90 29.42 13.31 2.07
CA ALA A 90 30.13 14.58 2.14
C ALA A 90 31.16 14.64 3.28
N ASN A 91 31.33 13.58 4.07
CA ASN A 91 32.21 13.54 5.26
C ASN A 91 31.98 14.72 6.23
N LYS A 92 30.77 15.28 6.26
CA LYS A 92 30.43 16.40 7.15
C LYS A 92 30.15 15.89 8.57
N GLY A 93 30.48 16.72 9.57
CA GLY A 93 30.60 16.29 10.96
C GLY A 93 29.36 15.63 11.58
N SER A 94 29.62 14.68 12.49
CA SER A 94 28.62 13.84 13.21
C SER A 94 27.40 14.58 13.77
N LYS A 95 27.54 15.85 14.18
CA LYS A 95 26.45 16.69 14.71
C LYS A 95 25.33 16.98 13.70
N ALA A 96 25.64 17.12 12.41
CA ALA A 96 24.61 17.38 11.38
C ALA A 96 23.75 16.14 11.15
N ILE A 97 24.40 14.98 11.02
CA ILE A 97 23.74 13.67 10.90
C ILE A 97 22.86 13.39 12.13
N GLU A 98 23.35 13.70 13.34
CA GLU A 98 22.55 13.51 14.57
C GLU A 98 21.26 14.35 14.57
N ARG A 99 21.32 15.60 14.10
CA ARG A 99 20.13 16.46 13.96
C ARG A 99 19.13 15.89 12.96
N LEU A 100 19.59 15.39 11.81
CA LEU A 100 18.73 14.76 10.81
C LEU A 100 18.10 13.47 11.35
N ARG A 101 18.87 12.63 12.06
CA ARG A 101 18.36 11.42 12.74
C ARG A 101 17.27 11.74 13.76
N LYS A 102 17.39 12.87 14.48
CA LYS A 102 16.34 13.33 15.39
C LYS A 102 15.06 13.70 14.63
N LYS A 103 15.17 14.48 13.54
CA LYS A 103 14.03 14.83 12.67
C LYS A 103 13.36 13.59 12.06
N LEU A 104 14.17 12.63 11.59
CA LEU A 104 13.69 11.36 11.05
C LEU A 104 12.82 10.63 12.08
N SER A 105 13.36 10.45 13.29
CA SER A 105 12.65 9.79 14.39
C SER A 105 11.34 10.50 14.77
N GLU A 106 11.29 11.83 14.68
CA GLU A 106 10.06 12.60 14.91
C GLU A 106 9.01 12.33 13.82
N GLN A 107 9.40 12.28 12.54
CA GLN A 107 8.49 11.98 11.43
C GLN A 107 8.01 10.52 11.45
N GLU A 108 8.89 9.56 11.71
CA GLU A 108 8.54 8.14 11.84
C GLU A 108 7.57 7.91 13.00
N SER A 109 7.78 8.60 14.13
CA SER A 109 6.85 8.56 15.27
C SER A 109 5.48 9.13 14.93
N LEU A 110 5.41 10.13 14.06
CA LEU A 110 4.14 10.71 13.61
C LEU A 110 3.43 9.77 12.64
N LEU A 111 4.15 9.18 11.69
CA LEU A 111 3.59 8.18 10.77
C LEU A 111 3.03 6.97 11.55
N LEU A 112 3.75 6.47 12.55
CA LEU A 112 3.27 5.38 13.41
C LEU A 112 2.01 5.77 14.21
N LEU A 113 1.88 7.03 14.61
CA LEU A 113 0.71 7.51 15.36
C LEU A 113 -0.54 7.57 14.46
N MET A 114 -0.35 7.96 13.20
CA MET A 114 -1.43 8.34 12.29
C MET A 114 -1.85 7.19 11.34
N SER A 115 -0.94 6.29 10.99
CA SER A 115 -1.22 5.22 10.02
C SER A 115 -2.19 4.11 10.47
N PRO A 116 -2.21 3.63 11.74
CA PRO A 116 -3.08 2.53 12.12
C PRO A 116 -4.54 2.97 12.15
N SER A 117 -5.45 2.22 11.54
CA SER A 117 -6.88 2.57 11.44
C SER A 117 -7.81 1.45 11.91
N MET A 118 -7.30 0.23 12.09
CA MET A 118 -8.10 -0.92 12.45
C MET A 118 -8.18 -1.07 13.98
N ALA A 119 -9.39 -1.21 14.52
CA ALA A 119 -9.56 -1.38 15.96
C ALA A 119 -9.04 -2.75 16.45
N PHE A 120 -8.38 -2.74 17.60
CA PHE A 120 -8.00 -3.90 18.40
C PHE A 120 -8.39 -3.65 19.85
N ARG A 121 -9.49 -4.28 20.28
CA ARG A 121 -10.07 -4.08 21.61
C ARG A 121 -9.62 -5.15 22.58
N VAL A 122 -9.27 -4.71 23.79
CA VAL A 122 -9.02 -5.59 24.95
C VAL A 122 -9.95 -5.17 26.08
N HIS A 123 -10.59 -6.16 26.69
CA HIS A 123 -11.57 -5.97 27.75
C HIS A 123 -11.05 -6.58 29.04
N SER A 124 -11.16 -5.86 30.15
CA SER A 124 -10.93 -6.41 31.48
C SER A 124 -12.25 -6.86 32.09
N ARG A 125 -12.21 -7.97 32.85
CA ARG A 125 -13.37 -8.49 33.61
C ARG A 125 -13.98 -7.45 34.57
N ASN A 126 -13.24 -6.40 34.94
CA ASN A 126 -13.73 -5.30 35.76
C ASN A 126 -14.61 -4.27 34.99
N GLY A 127 -14.97 -4.55 33.74
CA GLY A 127 -15.81 -3.71 32.90
C GLY A 127 -15.07 -2.61 32.12
N LYS A 128 -13.75 -2.49 32.27
CA LYS A 128 -12.95 -1.52 31.50
C LYS A 128 -12.55 -2.08 30.14
N SER A 129 -12.74 -1.29 29.10
CA SER A 129 -12.38 -1.60 27.72
C SER A 129 -11.32 -0.63 27.22
N TYR A 130 -10.33 -1.14 26.50
CA TYR A 130 -9.28 -0.32 25.89
C TYR A 130 -9.19 -0.64 24.40
N THR A 131 -9.11 0.40 23.58
CA THR A 131 -9.03 0.27 22.13
C THR A 131 -7.65 0.71 21.65
N PHE A 132 -6.94 -0.20 20.99
CA PHE A 132 -5.77 0.14 20.19
C PHE A 132 -6.14 0.23 18.72
N LEU A 133 -5.37 1.01 17.97
CA LEU A 133 -5.36 1.01 16.52
C LEU A 133 -4.12 0.23 16.04
N ILE A 134 -4.34 -0.65 15.06
CA ILE A 134 -3.33 -1.51 14.44
C ILE A 134 -3.43 -1.40 12.92
N SER A 135 -2.38 -1.81 12.22
CA SER A 135 -2.21 -1.51 10.80
C SER A 135 -2.67 -2.64 9.86
N SER A 136 -2.80 -3.87 10.37
CA SER A 136 -3.16 -5.04 9.55
C SER A 136 -3.80 -6.15 10.39
N ASP A 137 -4.54 -7.03 9.71
CA ASP A 137 -5.03 -8.26 10.33
C ASP A 137 -3.89 -9.19 10.76
N TYR A 138 -2.74 -9.13 10.08
CA TYR A 138 -1.53 -9.84 10.48
C TYR A 138 -1.13 -9.50 11.92
N GLU A 139 -0.99 -8.21 12.21
CA GLU A 139 -0.63 -7.72 13.55
C GLU A 139 -1.71 -8.02 14.59
N ARG A 140 -2.99 -7.87 14.20
CA ARG A 140 -4.14 -8.22 15.04
C ARG A 140 -4.04 -9.67 15.51
N ALA A 141 -3.85 -10.58 14.56
CA ALA A 141 -3.78 -12.01 14.80
C ALA A 141 -2.55 -12.35 15.66
N GLU A 142 -1.41 -11.70 15.42
CA GLU A 142 -0.19 -11.90 16.22
C GLU A 142 -0.36 -11.50 17.69
N TRP A 143 -0.94 -10.33 17.95
CA TRP A 143 -1.21 -9.90 19.33
C TRP A 143 -2.20 -10.84 20.03
N ARG A 144 -3.29 -11.24 19.36
CA ARG A 144 -4.26 -12.20 19.93
C ARG A 144 -3.61 -13.54 20.25
N GLU A 145 -2.80 -14.08 19.34
CA GLU A 145 -2.11 -15.36 19.52
C GLU A 145 -1.11 -15.31 20.67
N ASN A 146 -0.22 -14.30 20.69
CA ASN A 146 0.77 -14.14 21.76
C ASN A 146 0.10 -13.99 23.13
N ILE A 147 -0.99 -13.21 23.23
CA ILE A 147 -1.75 -13.04 24.48
C ILE A 147 -2.39 -14.37 24.91
N ARG A 148 -3.08 -15.06 24.00
CA ARG A 148 -3.74 -16.35 24.30
C ARG A 148 -2.74 -17.42 24.74
N GLU A 149 -1.55 -17.43 24.15
CA GLU A 149 -0.49 -18.37 24.52
C GLU A 149 0.00 -18.15 25.96
N GLN A 150 0.12 -16.89 26.40
CA GLN A 150 0.46 -16.59 27.79
C GLN A 150 -0.72 -16.88 28.74
N GLN A 151 -1.96 -16.63 28.32
CA GLN A 151 -3.17 -16.93 29.10
C GLN A 151 -3.27 -18.41 29.52
N LYS A 152 -2.83 -19.35 28.66
CA LYS A 152 -2.79 -20.78 28.99
C LYS A 152 -1.96 -21.12 30.24
N LYS A 153 -1.03 -20.24 30.62
CA LYS A 153 -0.12 -20.41 31.75
C LYS A 153 -0.61 -19.68 33.01
N CYS A 154 -1.73 -18.96 32.93
CA CYS A 154 -2.24 -18.11 33.99
C CYS A 154 -3.42 -18.80 34.72
N PHE A 155 -3.36 -18.84 36.06
CA PHE A 155 -4.36 -19.58 36.87
C PHE A 155 -5.16 -18.72 37.84
N LYS A 156 -4.65 -17.54 38.23
CA LYS A 156 -5.30 -16.64 39.20
C LYS A 156 -5.14 -15.19 38.79
N SER A 157 -6.20 -14.41 39.01
CA SER A 157 -6.16 -12.96 38.93
C SER A 157 -5.40 -12.37 40.13
N PHE A 158 -4.85 -11.18 39.94
CA PHE A 158 -4.10 -10.45 40.96
C PHE A 158 -4.23 -8.93 40.72
N SER A 159 -3.83 -8.16 41.73
CA SER A 159 -3.69 -6.71 41.63
C SER A 159 -2.30 -6.31 42.11
N LEU A 160 -1.62 -5.47 41.33
CA LEU A 160 -0.35 -4.87 41.69
C LEU A 160 -0.54 -3.66 42.61
N THR A 161 0.29 -3.57 43.64
CA THR A 161 0.46 -2.37 44.46
C THR A 161 1.19 -1.27 43.68
N SER A 162 1.11 -0.02 44.16
CA SER A 162 1.83 1.12 43.57
C SER A 162 3.35 0.89 43.52
N VAL A 163 3.91 0.23 44.53
CA VAL A 163 5.35 -0.07 44.62
C VAL A 163 5.75 -1.10 43.56
N GLU A 164 4.99 -2.20 43.42
CA GLU A 164 5.26 -3.23 42.40
C GLU A 164 5.14 -2.66 40.99
N LEU A 165 4.15 -1.80 40.75
CA LEU A 165 3.99 -1.14 39.46
C LEU A 165 5.14 -0.19 39.13
N GLN A 166 5.66 0.53 40.13
CA GLN A 166 6.85 1.37 39.97
C GLN A 166 8.10 0.52 39.69
N MET A 167 8.25 -0.63 40.36
CA MET A 167 9.35 -1.56 40.10
C MET A 167 9.28 -2.15 38.68
N LEU A 168 8.09 -2.53 38.23
CA LEU A 168 7.85 -3.08 36.90
C LEU A 168 8.15 -2.05 35.81
N THR A 169 7.62 -0.83 35.94
CA THR A 169 7.89 0.27 34.99
C THR A 169 9.37 0.67 34.96
N ASN A 170 10.06 0.69 36.10
CA ASN A 170 11.51 0.90 36.16
C ASN A 170 12.29 -0.22 35.45
N SER A 171 11.82 -1.46 35.58
CA SER A 171 12.42 -2.60 34.87
C SER A 171 12.21 -2.50 33.36
N CYS A 172 11.07 -1.96 32.90
CA CYS A 172 10.83 -1.66 31.49
C CYS A 172 11.81 -0.62 30.92
N VAL A 173 12.20 0.40 31.70
CA VAL A 173 13.24 1.37 31.30
C VAL A 173 14.57 0.66 31.10
N LYS A 174 14.95 -0.24 32.02
CA LYS A 174 16.18 -1.04 31.88
C LYS A 174 16.12 -1.96 30.65
N LEU A 175 14.96 -2.57 30.39
CA LEU A 175 14.74 -3.33 29.17
C LEU A 175 14.97 -2.48 27.92
N GLN A 176 14.57 -1.20 27.90
CA GLN A 176 14.90 -0.29 26.78
C GLN A 176 16.40 0.00 26.61
N THR A 177 17.16 0.02 27.71
CA THR A 177 18.61 0.26 27.65
C THR A 177 19.40 -0.93 27.12
N VAL A 178 18.80 -2.13 27.16
CA VAL A 178 19.39 -3.39 26.70
C VAL A 178 18.78 -3.84 25.36
N HIS A 179 17.51 -3.52 25.12
CA HIS A 179 16.74 -3.81 23.92
C HIS A 179 16.11 -2.53 23.39
N SER A 180 16.53 -2.07 22.21
CA SER A 180 15.79 -1.02 21.51
C SER A 180 14.40 -1.56 21.14
N ILE A 181 13.32 -0.95 21.66
CA ILE A 181 11.95 -1.39 21.38
C ILE A 181 11.63 -1.04 19.92
N PRO A 182 11.43 -2.04 19.03
CA PRO A 182 11.18 -1.79 17.62
C PRO A 182 9.77 -1.23 17.42
N LEU A 183 9.59 -0.47 16.33
CA LEU A 183 8.29 0.07 15.93
C LEU A 183 7.40 -1.01 15.27
N THR A 184 7.99 -2.10 14.79
CA THR A 184 7.32 -3.27 14.18
C THR A 184 7.89 -4.59 14.71
N ILE A 185 7.07 -5.64 14.78
CA ILE A 185 7.49 -6.98 15.22
C ILE A 185 7.87 -7.80 13.98
N ASN A 186 9.14 -8.23 13.87
CA ASN A 186 9.58 -9.24 12.91
C ASN A 186 10.04 -10.49 13.69
N LYS A 187 9.52 -11.66 13.31
CA LYS A 187 9.98 -12.97 13.81
C LYS A 187 10.64 -13.72 12.65
N GLU A 188 11.92 -14.05 12.78
CA GLU A 188 12.55 -15.12 12.00
C GLU A 188 13.10 -16.20 12.93
N GLY A 189 12.69 -17.46 12.73
CA GLY A 189 13.43 -18.63 13.22
C GLY A 189 13.44 -18.90 14.73
N GLY A 190 12.36 -18.60 15.48
CA GLY A 190 12.24 -18.96 16.91
C GLY A 190 13.23 -18.24 17.84
N ARG A 191 14.10 -17.39 17.29
CA ARG A 191 14.82 -16.34 18.00
C ARG A 191 14.15 -15.04 17.60
N THR A 192 13.74 -14.24 18.58
CA THR A 192 13.38 -12.85 18.33
C THR A 192 14.66 -12.12 17.93
N LEU A 193 15.12 -12.27 16.68
CA LEU A 193 16.06 -11.34 16.10
C LEU A 193 15.23 -10.10 15.79
N THR A 194 15.20 -9.22 16.78
CA THR A 194 14.87 -7.81 16.65
C THR A 194 15.53 -7.31 15.36
N SER A 195 14.76 -7.11 14.30
CA SER A 195 15.18 -6.19 13.24
C SER A 195 15.29 -4.84 13.93
N LEU A 196 16.53 -4.48 14.16
CA LEU A 196 16.87 -3.36 14.97
C LEU A 196 16.49 -2.11 14.17
N VAL A 197 15.74 -1.20 14.77
CA VAL A 197 16.07 0.23 14.65
C VAL A 197 17.32 0.46 15.49
N SER A 198 18.41 -0.25 15.16
CA SER A 198 19.75 0.06 15.63
C SER A 198 20.23 1.09 14.65
N ARG A 199 20.64 2.20 15.22
CA ARG A 199 21.48 3.22 14.61
C ARG A 199 22.87 2.65 14.26
N THR A 200 22.92 1.52 13.57
CA THR A 200 24.11 0.94 12.95
C THR A 200 24.06 1.30 11.49
N ASP A 201 25.19 1.77 10.97
CA ASP A 201 25.32 2.54 9.73
C ASP A 201 25.01 1.80 8.41
N ASP A 202 24.37 0.65 8.46
CA ASP A 202 24.21 -0.32 7.37
C ASP A 202 22.71 -0.69 7.15
N GLU A 203 21.84 0.33 6.99
CA GLU A 203 20.47 0.08 6.51
C GLU A 203 20.54 -0.36 5.04
N SER A 204 20.13 -1.61 4.75
CA SER A 204 19.86 -2.03 3.37
C SER A 204 18.79 -1.11 2.78
N PRO A 205 19.05 -0.43 1.66
CA PRO A 205 18.04 0.39 1.03
C PRO A 205 16.88 -0.53 0.62
N GLY A 206 15.66 -0.23 1.08
CA GLY A 206 14.48 -0.98 0.67
C GLY A 206 14.34 -1.00 -0.87
N LEU A 207 13.60 -1.95 -1.40
CA LEU A 207 13.44 -2.11 -2.83
C LEU A 207 12.46 -1.08 -3.41
N TYR A 208 12.83 -0.49 -4.54
CA TYR A 208 12.00 0.41 -5.35
C TYR A 208 11.86 -0.14 -6.76
N GLY A 209 10.65 -0.50 -7.17
CA GLY A 209 10.41 -1.15 -8.45
C GLY A 209 9.21 -2.07 -8.39
N PHE A 210 9.28 -3.19 -9.10
CA PHE A 210 8.18 -4.15 -9.20
C PHE A 210 8.64 -5.53 -8.73
N LEU A 211 7.88 -6.12 -7.82
CA LEU A 211 8.03 -7.50 -7.38
C LEU A 211 6.98 -8.34 -8.09
N ASN A 212 7.43 -9.24 -8.95
CA ASN A 212 6.57 -10.28 -9.51
C ASN A 212 6.51 -11.42 -8.49
N VAL A 213 5.30 -11.81 -8.10
CA VAL A 213 5.06 -12.87 -7.12
C VAL A 213 4.13 -13.89 -7.74
N ILE A 214 4.57 -15.14 -7.83
CA ILE A 214 3.72 -16.27 -8.19
C ILE A 214 3.34 -16.99 -6.90
N VAL A 215 2.04 -17.02 -6.59
CA VAL A 215 1.49 -17.86 -5.52
C VAL A 215 1.13 -19.20 -6.15
N HIS A 216 1.98 -20.22 -5.95
CA HIS A 216 1.79 -21.52 -6.59
C HIS A 216 0.67 -22.30 -5.91
N SER A 217 0.91 -22.73 -4.67
CA SER A 217 0.03 -23.64 -3.96
C SER A 217 0.25 -23.52 -2.45
N ALA A 218 -0.70 -24.03 -1.67
CA ALA A 218 -0.51 -24.25 -0.25
C ALA A 218 -0.91 -25.67 0.17
N THR A 219 -0.27 -26.20 1.19
CA THR A 219 -0.51 -27.55 1.75
C THR A 219 -0.55 -27.50 3.27
N GLY A 220 -1.07 -28.55 3.92
CA GLY A 220 -1.07 -28.67 5.39
C GLY A 220 -2.33 -28.14 6.08
N PHE A 221 -3.38 -27.79 5.34
CA PHE A 221 -4.69 -27.50 5.93
C PHE A 221 -5.33 -28.79 6.45
N LYS A 222 -5.85 -28.77 7.68
CA LYS A 222 -6.41 -29.97 8.35
C LYS A 222 -7.76 -30.42 7.78
N GLN A 223 -8.48 -29.52 7.13
CA GLN A 223 -9.82 -29.75 6.60
C GLN A 223 -9.97 -29.04 5.26
N SER A 224 -10.83 -29.57 4.39
CA SER A 224 -11.19 -28.92 3.14
C SER A 224 -12.05 -27.69 3.39
N SER A 225 -11.66 -26.59 2.79
CA SER A 225 -12.30 -25.28 2.95
C SER A 225 -12.18 -24.47 1.65
N SER A 226 -12.91 -23.36 1.56
CA SER A 226 -12.72 -22.38 0.48
C SER A 226 -11.59 -21.42 0.87
N LEU A 227 -10.47 -21.45 0.15
CA LEU A 227 -9.21 -20.83 0.56
C LEU A 227 -8.74 -19.75 -0.43
N TYR A 228 -8.15 -18.68 0.09
CA TYR A 228 -7.44 -17.68 -0.73
C TYR A 228 -6.28 -17.07 0.06
N CYS A 229 -5.34 -16.45 -0.65
CA CYS A 229 -4.22 -15.74 -0.06
C CYS A 229 -4.31 -14.24 -0.35
N THR A 230 -3.77 -13.44 0.57
CA THR A 230 -3.46 -12.03 0.30
C THR A 230 -1.98 -11.76 0.47
N LEU A 231 -1.47 -10.82 -0.33
CA LEU A 231 -0.10 -10.35 -0.28
C LEU A 231 -0.07 -8.90 0.20
N GLU A 232 0.73 -8.65 1.22
CA GLU A 232 0.96 -7.31 1.77
C GLU A 232 2.45 -6.97 1.68
N VAL A 233 2.77 -5.74 1.29
CA VAL A 233 4.15 -5.24 1.31
C VAL A 233 4.22 -3.99 2.18
N ASP A 234 5.35 -3.77 2.82
CA ASP A 234 5.56 -2.56 3.60
C ASP A 234 6.00 -1.37 2.74
N SER A 235 5.63 -0.18 3.17
CA SER A 235 6.28 1.07 2.78
C SER A 235 6.72 1.75 4.07
N PHE A 236 8.02 1.71 4.35
CA PHE A 236 8.61 2.18 5.60
C PHE A 236 7.96 1.56 6.86
N GLY A 237 7.68 0.26 6.82
CA GLY A 237 7.04 -0.48 7.93
C GLY A 237 5.51 -0.39 7.99
N TYR A 238 4.87 0.39 7.12
CA TYR A 238 3.41 0.40 6.95
C TYR A 238 2.98 -0.61 5.88
N PHE A 239 2.29 -1.68 6.28
CA PHE A 239 1.87 -2.74 5.37
C PHE A 239 0.55 -2.41 4.67
N VAL A 240 0.51 -2.65 3.37
CA VAL A 240 -0.67 -2.46 2.54
C VAL A 240 -0.94 -3.72 1.73
N ASN A 241 -2.20 -4.13 1.68
CA ASN A 241 -2.64 -5.18 0.78
C ASN A 241 -2.46 -4.75 -0.69
N LYS A 242 -1.69 -5.53 -1.44
CA LYS A 242 -1.39 -5.25 -2.85
C LYS A 242 -1.95 -6.29 -3.80
N ALA A 243 -2.23 -7.51 -3.35
CA ALA A 243 -2.78 -8.56 -4.20
C ALA A 243 -3.60 -9.57 -3.39
N LYS A 244 -4.52 -10.24 -4.09
CA LYS A 244 -5.38 -11.29 -3.55
C LYS A 244 -5.58 -12.36 -4.61
N THR A 245 -5.42 -13.62 -4.22
CA THR A 245 -5.68 -14.76 -5.11
C THR A 245 -7.18 -15.00 -5.24
N ARG A 246 -7.58 -15.72 -6.30
CA ARG A 246 -8.93 -16.26 -6.38
C ARG A 246 -9.21 -17.23 -5.22
N VAL A 247 -10.50 -17.39 -4.91
CA VAL A 247 -10.95 -18.36 -3.92
C VAL A 247 -10.96 -19.75 -4.54
N TYR A 248 -10.10 -20.63 -4.06
CA TYR A 248 -10.08 -22.04 -4.43
C TYR A 248 -11.02 -22.80 -3.48
N ARG A 249 -12.09 -23.39 -4.01
CA ARG A 249 -13.17 -23.97 -3.18
C ARG A 249 -12.86 -25.39 -2.73
N ASP A 250 -13.36 -25.72 -1.54
CA ASP A 250 -13.49 -27.06 -0.99
C ASP A 250 -12.24 -27.95 -1.08
N THR A 251 -11.08 -27.40 -0.72
CA THR A 251 -9.79 -28.08 -0.79
C THR A 251 -8.97 -27.88 0.48
N ALA A 252 -8.07 -28.82 0.76
CA ALA A 252 -7.01 -28.69 1.75
C ALA A 252 -5.64 -28.42 1.10
N GLU A 253 -5.56 -28.44 -0.23
CA GLU A 253 -4.33 -28.27 -1.01
C GLU A 253 -4.58 -27.38 -2.23
N PRO A 254 -4.87 -26.08 -2.03
CA PRO A 254 -5.15 -25.17 -3.13
C PRO A 254 -3.95 -24.99 -4.05
N ASN A 255 -4.22 -24.92 -5.36
CA ASN A 255 -3.22 -24.71 -6.40
C ASN A 255 -3.66 -23.53 -7.28
N TRP A 256 -3.19 -22.33 -6.93
CA TRP A 256 -3.58 -21.09 -7.62
C TRP A 256 -2.76 -20.87 -8.90
N ASN A 257 -1.43 -20.98 -8.81
CA ASN A 257 -0.49 -20.56 -9.86
C ASN A 257 -0.80 -19.17 -10.43
N GLU A 258 -1.13 -18.23 -9.55
CA GLU A 258 -1.46 -16.86 -9.94
C GLU A 258 -0.24 -15.96 -9.75
N GLU A 259 0.10 -15.22 -10.80
CA GLU A 259 1.19 -14.24 -10.80
C GLU A 259 0.64 -12.83 -10.54
N PHE A 260 1.35 -12.03 -9.75
CA PHE A 260 1.00 -10.64 -9.47
C PHE A 260 2.24 -9.75 -9.63
N GLU A 261 2.09 -8.62 -10.30
CA GLU A 261 3.10 -7.55 -10.33
C GLU A 261 2.76 -6.53 -9.23
N ILE A 262 3.62 -6.39 -8.21
CA ILE A 262 3.42 -5.52 -7.06
C ILE A 262 4.43 -4.38 -7.08
N GLU A 263 3.96 -3.14 -7.04
CA GLU A 263 4.83 -1.96 -6.90
C GLU A 263 5.38 -1.85 -5.46
N LEU A 264 6.71 -1.70 -5.36
CA LEU A 264 7.47 -1.53 -4.13
C LEU A 264 7.95 -0.08 -3.97
N GLU A 265 7.80 0.43 -2.76
CA GLU A 265 8.10 1.82 -2.37
C GLU A 265 9.01 1.82 -1.14
N GLY A 266 10.27 1.41 -1.33
CA GLY A 266 11.21 1.22 -0.22
C GLY A 266 10.86 0.01 0.63
N SER A 267 10.19 -0.97 0.03
CA SER A 267 9.69 -2.17 0.71
C SER A 267 10.83 -3.11 1.09
N GLN A 268 10.69 -3.75 2.24
CA GLN A 268 11.67 -4.67 2.81
C GLN A 268 11.07 -6.02 3.15
N THR A 269 9.75 -6.12 3.27
CA THR A 269 9.05 -7.33 3.72
C THR A 269 7.83 -7.58 2.86
N LEU A 270 7.69 -8.83 2.41
CA LEU A 270 6.45 -9.35 1.84
C LEU A 270 5.78 -10.24 2.89
N ARG A 271 4.55 -9.92 3.26
CA ARG A 271 3.67 -10.72 4.12
C ARG A 271 2.65 -11.45 3.26
N ILE A 272 2.30 -12.64 3.71
CA ILE A 272 1.25 -13.46 3.10
C ILE A 272 0.33 -14.00 4.18
N LEU A 273 -0.97 -13.87 3.95
CA LEU A 273 -2.02 -14.38 4.82
C LEU A 273 -2.89 -15.35 4.04
N CYS A 274 -3.15 -16.52 4.63
CA CYS A 274 -4.07 -17.50 4.10
C CYS A 274 -5.40 -17.39 4.85
N TYR A 275 -6.49 -17.28 4.10
CA TYR A 275 -7.84 -17.13 4.63
C TYR A 275 -8.72 -18.31 4.23
N GLU A 276 -9.64 -18.65 5.12
CA GLU A 276 -10.84 -19.41 4.81
C GLU A 276 -12.00 -18.44 4.55
N LYS A 277 -12.59 -18.54 3.36
CA LYS A 277 -13.77 -17.78 2.94
C LYS A 277 -15.01 -18.31 3.68
N CYS A 278 -15.65 -17.44 4.45
CA CYS A 278 -16.85 -17.79 5.21
C CYS A 278 -18.11 -17.31 4.46
N TYR A 279 -18.91 -18.24 3.92
CA TYR A 279 -20.16 -17.90 3.24
C TYR A 279 -21.37 -17.76 4.20
N ASN A 280 -21.31 -18.38 5.38
CA ASN A 280 -22.41 -18.37 6.36
C ASN A 280 -22.25 -17.26 7.39
N LYS A 281 -23.06 -16.19 7.26
CA LYS A 281 -23.08 -15.07 8.20
C LYS A 281 -23.47 -15.44 9.65
N SER A 282 -24.13 -16.58 9.85
CA SER A 282 -24.59 -17.07 11.17
C SER A 282 -23.51 -17.74 12.02
N LYS A 283 -22.39 -18.18 11.42
CA LYS A 283 -21.21 -18.71 12.13
C LYS A 283 -20.12 -17.65 12.35
N ILE A 284 -20.35 -16.42 11.89
CA ILE A 284 -19.44 -15.29 12.09
C ILE A 284 -19.63 -14.83 13.54
N THR A 285 -18.67 -15.14 14.41
CA THR A 285 -18.48 -14.33 15.62
C THR A 285 -18.32 -12.89 15.15
N LYS A 286 -19.24 -12.00 15.55
CA LYS A 286 -19.20 -10.54 15.29
C LYS A 286 -18.01 -9.85 15.99
N GLU A 287 -16.90 -10.56 16.17
CA GLU A 287 -15.67 -10.12 16.83
C GLU A 287 -14.78 -9.27 15.90
N ASP A 288 -14.91 -9.46 14.58
CA ASP A 288 -14.05 -8.83 13.57
C ASP A 288 -14.89 -7.92 12.68
N GLY A 289 -14.95 -6.64 13.05
CA GLY A 289 -15.28 -5.60 12.09
C GLY A 289 -14.23 -5.62 10.99
N GLU A 290 -14.71 -5.78 9.75
CA GLU A 290 -14.02 -5.53 8.46
C GLU A 290 -13.56 -6.74 7.62
N SER A 291 -13.40 -7.96 8.15
CA SER A 291 -13.27 -9.17 7.29
C SER A 291 -14.02 -10.35 7.88
N ALA A 292 -15.05 -10.82 7.16
CA ALA A 292 -15.85 -11.99 7.54
C ALA A 292 -15.07 -13.32 7.46
N ASP A 293 -13.88 -13.30 6.87
CA ASP A 293 -13.09 -14.48 6.52
C ASP A 293 -12.03 -14.79 7.58
N ARG A 294 -11.83 -16.08 7.89
CA ARG A 294 -10.96 -16.51 9.00
C ARG A 294 -9.51 -16.67 8.55
N ILE A 295 -8.56 -16.06 9.25
CA ILE A 295 -7.13 -16.31 9.01
C ILE A 295 -6.77 -17.73 9.45
N MET A 296 -6.24 -18.50 8.50
CA MET A 296 -5.79 -19.89 8.70
C MET A 296 -4.28 -19.98 8.90
N GLY A 297 -3.52 -19.09 8.26
CA GLY A 297 -2.06 -19.03 8.36
C GLY A 297 -1.56 -17.64 8.01
N LYS A 298 -0.42 -17.26 8.59
CA LYS A 298 0.26 -16.00 8.28
C LYS A 298 1.76 -16.22 8.29
N GLY A 299 2.48 -15.56 7.39
CA GLY A 299 3.92 -15.60 7.34
C GLY A 299 4.49 -14.45 6.53
N GLN A 300 5.81 -14.38 6.47
CA GLN A 300 6.51 -13.29 5.81
C GLN A 300 7.85 -13.75 5.24
N VAL A 301 8.36 -12.98 4.29
CA VAL A 301 9.70 -13.14 3.71
C VAL A 301 10.37 -11.77 3.61
N GLN A 302 11.64 -11.72 3.98
CA GLN A 302 12.46 -10.52 3.81
C GLN A 302 12.83 -10.36 2.33
N LEU A 303 12.65 -9.15 1.81
CA LEU A 303 13.05 -8.76 0.47
C LEU A 303 14.49 -8.24 0.52
N ASP A 304 15.46 -9.16 0.42
CA ASP A 304 16.87 -8.80 0.38
C ASP A 304 17.27 -8.27 -1.01
N PRO A 305 17.72 -7.02 -1.13
CA PRO A 305 18.17 -6.47 -2.41
C PRO A 305 19.36 -7.22 -3.02
N GLN A 306 20.21 -7.87 -2.23
CA GLN A 306 21.35 -8.62 -2.76
C GLN A 306 20.89 -9.93 -3.38
N ALA A 307 20.04 -10.68 -2.67
CA ALA A 307 19.46 -11.90 -3.21
C ALA A 307 18.63 -11.64 -4.49
N LEU A 308 17.86 -10.56 -4.54
CA LEU A 308 16.90 -10.30 -5.64
C LEU A 308 17.48 -9.56 -6.85
N GLN A 309 18.80 -9.31 -6.88
CA GLN A 309 19.46 -8.53 -7.95
C GLN A 309 19.56 -9.26 -9.30
N ASP A 310 19.64 -10.60 -9.30
CA ASP A 310 19.93 -11.40 -10.50
C ASP A 310 18.79 -11.46 -11.52
N ARG A 311 17.65 -10.81 -11.25
CA ARG A 311 16.42 -10.81 -12.09
C ARG A 311 15.85 -12.19 -12.39
N ASP A 312 16.34 -13.22 -11.73
CA ASP A 312 15.84 -14.57 -11.84
C ASP A 312 14.74 -14.84 -10.82
N TRP A 313 13.95 -15.87 -11.10
CA TRP A 313 12.90 -16.33 -10.20
C TRP A 313 13.52 -17.05 -9.00
N GLN A 314 13.21 -16.55 -7.81
CA GLN A 314 13.59 -17.19 -6.55
C GLN A 314 12.39 -17.90 -5.96
N ARG A 315 12.52 -19.21 -5.77
CA ARG A 315 11.46 -20.02 -5.17
C ARG A 315 11.66 -20.09 -3.65
N THR A 316 10.60 -19.80 -2.92
CA THR A 316 10.55 -19.82 -1.46
C THR A 316 9.34 -20.62 -0.98
N ILE A 317 9.47 -21.21 0.20
CA ILE A 317 8.37 -21.84 0.93
C ILE A 317 8.21 -21.12 2.25
N ILE A 318 7.02 -20.56 2.50
CA ILE A 318 6.70 -19.93 3.78
C ILE A 318 5.87 -20.91 4.61
N ALA A 319 6.44 -21.37 5.71
CA ALA A 319 5.76 -22.23 6.68
C ALA A 319 5.04 -21.39 7.74
N MET A 320 3.78 -21.73 8.02
CA MET A 320 2.84 -20.99 8.87
C MET A 320 1.99 -21.97 9.69
N ASN A 321 2.35 -22.25 10.94
CA ASN A 321 1.52 -23.08 11.84
C ASN A 321 1.11 -24.46 11.24
N GLY A 322 2.02 -25.10 10.50
CA GLY A 322 1.79 -26.37 9.82
C GLY A 322 1.23 -26.27 8.39
N ILE A 323 0.91 -25.06 7.93
CA ILE A 323 0.60 -24.76 6.53
C ILE A 323 1.91 -24.37 5.82
N GLU A 324 2.11 -24.83 4.59
CA GLU A 324 3.24 -24.41 3.76
C GLU A 324 2.72 -23.77 2.49
N VAL A 325 3.15 -22.54 2.20
CA VAL A 325 2.82 -21.84 0.96
C VAL A 325 4.05 -21.77 0.06
N LYS A 326 3.92 -22.28 -1.16
CA LYS A 326 4.97 -22.25 -2.17
C LYS A 326 4.81 -21.00 -3.03
N LEU A 327 5.85 -20.20 -3.14
CA LEU A 327 5.86 -18.97 -3.93
C LEU A 327 7.16 -18.82 -4.71
N SER A 328 7.09 -18.06 -5.80
CA SER A 328 8.27 -17.59 -6.51
C SER A 328 8.23 -16.08 -6.58
N VAL A 329 9.38 -15.43 -6.38
CA VAL A 329 9.50 -13.97 -6.44
C VAL A 329 10.58 -13.57 -7.43
N LYS A 330 10.36 -12.46 -8.13
CA LYS A 330 11.33 -11.85 -9.05
C LYS A 330 11.22 -10.34 -8.97
N PHE A 331 12.33 -9.68 -8.67
CA PHE A 331 12.38 -8.22 -8.63
C PHE A 331 12.82 -7.65 -9.98
N THR A 332 12.18 -6.56 -10.38
CA THR A 332 12.58 -5.72 -11.51
C THR A 332 12.66 -4.28 -11.03
N SER A 333 13.83 -3.64 -11.19
CA SER A 333 13.98 -2.25 -10.80
C SER A 333 13.15 -1.33 -11.69
N ARG A 334 12.73 -0.19 -11.11
CA ARG A 334 11.81 0.76 -11.74
C ARG A 334 12.29 1.25 -13.11
N GLU A 335 13.60 1.46 -13.28
CA GLU A 335 14.21 1.89 -14.56
C GLU A 335 13.96 0.94 -15.73
N PHE A 336 13.81 -0.36 -15.47
CA PHE A 336 13.59 -1.36 -16.52
C PHE A 336 12.11 -1.56 -16.81
N SER A 337 11.25 -1.52 -15.78
CA SER A 337 9.81 -1.68 -15.95
C SER A 337 9.12 -0.47 -16.59
N LEU A 338 9.73 0.72 -16.52
CA LEU A 338 9.13 1.95 -17.04
C LEU A 338 9.50 2.26 -18.50
N LYS A 339 10.39 1.48 -19.15
CA LYS A 339 10.76 1.72 -20.55
C LYS A 339 9.58 1.52 -21.49
N ARG A 340 9.12 2.61 -22.12
CA ARG A 340 8.10 2.58 -23.18
C ARG A 340 8.74 2.05 -24.45
N MET A 341 8.36 0.84 -24.86
CA MET A 341 8.83 0.28 -26.12
C MET A 341 7.74 0.40 -27.19
N PRO A 342 7.99 1.12 -28.29
CA PRO A 342 7.07 1.13 -29.43
C PRO A 342 6.84 -0.30 -29.93
N SER A 343 5.58 -0.63 -30.21
CA SER A 343 5.24 -1.93 -30.76
C SER A 343 5.81 -2.09 -32.16
N ARG A 344 6.41 -3.25 -32.42
CA ARG A 344 6.83 -3.65 -33.77
C ARG A 344 5.62 -4.01 -34.65
N LYS A 345 4.46 -4.31 -34.04
CA LYS A 345 3.21 -4.68 -34.74
C LYS A 345 2.28 -3.46 -34.79
N GLN A 346 2.30 -2.72 -35.90
CA GLN A 346 1.45 -1.54 -36.07
C GLN A 346 -0.06 -1.84 -36.12
N THR A 347 -0.44 -3.10 -36.34
CA THR A 347 -1.84 -3.54 -36.30
C THR A 347 -2.38 -3.73 -34.88
N GLY A 348 -1.50 -3.78 -33.87
CA GLY A 348 -1.87 -3.90 -32.46
C GLY A 348 -2.41 -2.61 -31.85
N VAL A 349 -2.68 -2.65 -30.55
CA VAL A 349 -3.20 -1.52 -29.76
C VAL A 349 -2.17 -1.08 -28.73
N PHE A 350 -1.52 -2.02 -28.04
CA PHE A 350 -0.45 -1.74 -27.08
C PHE A 350 0.83 -1.28 -27.81
N GLY A 351 1.54 -0.31 -27.24
CA GLY A 351 2.76 0.24 -27.86
C GLY A 351 2.53 0.98 -29.17
N VAL A 352 1.29 1.32 -29.52
CA VAL A 352 0.95 2.11 -30.72
C VAL A 352 0.50 3.51 -30.29
N LYS A 353 0.84 4.54 -31.08
CA LYS A 353 0.42 5.92 -30.78
C LYS A 353 -1.10 6.01 -30.72
N ILE A 354 -1.62 6.66 -29.68
CA ILE A 354 -3.07 6.75 -29.45
C ILE A 354 -3.83 7.33 -30.65
N ALA A 355 -3.28 8.35 -31.30
CA ALA A 355 -3.85 8.98 -32.50
C ALA A 355 -3.96 8.02 -33.70
N VAL A 356 -3.10 7.00 -33.79
CA VAL A 356 -3.15 5.97 -34.85
C VAL A 356 -4.28 4.99 -34.55
N VAL A 357 -4.42 4.57 -33.29
CA VAL A 357 -5.47 3.65 -32.84
C VAL A 357 -6.85 4.29 -33.03
N THR A 358 -7.07 5.51 -32.53
CA THR A 358 -8.33 6.25 -32.65
C THR A 358 -8.74 6.45 -34.12
N LYS A 359 -7.80 6.83 -34.98
CA LYS A 359 -8.03 6.98 -36.42
C LYS A 359 -8.43 5.66 -37.08
N ARG A 360 -7.77 4.55 -36.73
CA ARG A 360 -8.06 3.21 -37.27
C ARG A 360 -9.44 2.72 -36.85
N GLU A 361 -9.80 2.93 -35.59
CA GLU A 361 -11.09 2.55 -35.00
C GLU A 361 -12.22 3.50 -35.36
N ARG A 362 -11.92 4.63 -36.02
CA ARG A 362 -12.87 5.71 -36.32
C ARG A 362 -13.60 6.21 -35.05
N SER A 363 -12.88 6.25 -33.93
CA SER A 363 -13.41 6.67 -32.64
C SER A 363 -12.50 7.72 -32.01
N LYS A 364 -13.03 8.56 -31.13
CA LYS A 364 -12.25 9.59 -30.43
C LYS A 364 -11.49 9.06 -29.22
N VAL A 365 -11.96 7.94 -28.65
CA VAL A 365 -11.37 7.26 -27.49
C VAL A 365 -11.14 5.79 -27.86
N PRO A 366 -9.94 5.23 -27.62
CA PRO A 366 -9.62 3.84 -27.97
C PRO A 366 -10.62 2.83 -27.40
N TYR A 367 -10.95 1.80 -28.17
CA TYR A 367 -11.89 0.74 -27.79
C TYR A 367 -11.50 0.06 -26.48
N ILE A 368 -10.21 -0.24 -26.29
CA ILE A 368 -9.68 -0.80 -25.04
C ILE A 368 -10.01 0.06 -23.82
N VAL A 369 -9.89 1.39 -23.93
CA VAL A 369 -10.18 2.31 -22.82
C VAL A 369 -11.67 2.27 -22.50
N ARG A 370 -12.52 2.34 -23.53
CA ARG A 370 -13.98 2.30 -23.36
C ARG A 370 -14.46 0.99 -22.73
N GLN A 371 -14.01 -0.16 -23.22
CA GLN A 371 -14.44 -1.47 -22.71
C GLN A 371 -13.96 -1.72 -21.29
N CYS A 372 -12.71 -1.40 -20.96
CA CYS A 372 -12.23 -1.53 -19.59
C CYS A 372 -13.02 -0.64 -18.63
N VAL A 373 -13.24 0.63 -18.98
CA VAL A 373 -14.03 1.56 -18.16
C VAL A 373 -15.46 1.07 -17.98
N GLU A 374 -16.14 0.69 -19.07
CA GLU A 374 -17.52 0.19 -19.03
C GLU A 374 -17.66 -1.02 -18.10
N GLU A 375 -16.75 -1.98 -18.21
CA GLU A 375 -16.81 -3.21 -17.41
C GLU A 375 -16.44 -2.96 -15.93
N ILE A 376 -15.50 -2.06 -15.65
CA ILE A 376 -15.18 -1.64 -14.27
C ILE A 376 -16.35 -0.87 -13.67
N GLU A 377 -17.02 0.00 -14.41
CA GLU A 377 -18.22 0.70 -13.92
C GLU A 377 -19.38 -0.24 -13.67
N ARG A 378 -19.51 -1.29 -14.49
CA ARG A 378 -20.58 -2.28 -14.37
C ARG A 378 -20.48 -3.12 -13.08
N ARG A 379 -19.28 -3.48 -12.63
CA ARG A 379 -19.11 -4.41 -11.49
C ARG A 379 -17.95 -4.14 -10.52
N GLY A 380 -17.09 -3.17 -10.81
CA GLY A 380 -15.89 -2.86 -10.02
C GLY A 380 -16.01 -1.63 -9.13
N MET A 381 -17.10 -0.87 -9.20
CA MET A 381 -17.25 0.41 -8.47
C MET A 381 -17.22 0.26 -6.95
N GLU A 382 -17.59 -0.91 -6.43
CA GLU A 382 -17.58 -1.23 -4.99
C GLU A 382 -16.39 -2.13 -4.60
N GLU A 383 -15.53 -2.51 -5.56
CA GLU A 383 -14.36 -3.35 -5.28
C GLU A 383 -13.33 -2.57 -4.46
N VAL A 384 -13.05 -3.06 -3.25
CA VAL A 384 -12.14 -2.38 -2.32
C VAL A 384 -10.73 -2.32 -2.90
N GLY A 385 -10.22 -1.10 -3.08
CA GLY A 385 -8.90 -0.86 -3.65
C GLY A 385 -8.83 -1.05 -5.15
N ILE A 386 -9.93 -0.91 -5.90
CA ILE A 386 -9.92 -0.91 -7.37
C ILE A 386 -8.82 0.04 -7.90
N TYR A 387 -8.10 -0.40 -8.93
CA TYR A 387 -6.85 0.20 -9.45
C TYR A 387 -5.62 0.15 -8.52
N ARG A 388 -5.76 0.06 -7.20
CA ARG A 388 -4.64 -0.08 -6.25
C ARG A 388 -4.19 -1.53 -6.10
N VAL A 389 -5.13 -2.47 -6.01
CA VAL A 389 -4.88 -3.91 -5.91
C VAL A 389 -4.49 -4.46 -7.30
N SER A 390 -3.45 -5.28 -7.35
CA SER A 390 -2.99 -5.92 -8.58
C SER A 390 -3.88 -7.10 -8.94
N GLY A 391 -4.35 -7.11 -10.20
CA GLY A 391 -4.98 -8.28 -10.80
C GLY A 391 -3.96 -9.35 -11.17
N VAL A 392 -4.47 -10.55 -11.50
CA VAL A 392 -3.64 -11.68 -11.93
C VAL A 392 -2.96 -11.34 -13.26
N ALA A 393 -1.63 -11.41 -13.30
CA ALA A 393 -0.80 -10.99 -14.43
C ALA A 393 -1.08 -11.82 -15.69
N THR A 394 -1.38 -13.11 -15.56
CA THR A 394 -1.74 -13.97 -16.70
C THR A 394 -3.03 -13.53 -17.36
N ASP A 395 -4.04 -13.12 -16.59
CA ASP A 395 -5.29 -12.56 -17.13
C ASP A 395 -5.03 -11.22 -17.84
N ILE A 396 -4.21 -10.35 -17.24
CA ILE A 396 -3.81 -9.07 -17.85
C ILE A 396 -3.11 -9.30 -19.20
N GLN A 397 -2.17 -10.26 -19.26
CA GLN A 397 -1.49 -10.59 -20.52
C GLN A 397 -2.43 -11.22 -21.55
N ALA A 398 -3.40 -12.04 -21.12
CA ALA A 398 -4.41 -12.61 -22.00
C ALA A 398 -5.33 -11.52 -22.60
N LEU A 399 -5.79 -10.58 -21.78
CA LEU A 399 -6.57 -9.42 -22.24
C LEU A 399 -5.77 -8.53 -23.17
N LYS A 400 -4.49 -8.25 -22.83
CA LYS A 400 -3.58 -7.53 -23.72
C LYS A 400 -3.48 -8.19 -25.09
N ALA A 401 -3.24 -9.50 -25.14
CA ALA A 401 -3.14 -10.25 -26.38
C ALA A 401 -4.46 -10.21 -27.17
N ALA A 402 -5.62 -10.32 -26.49
CA ALA A 402 -6.94 -10.25 -27.11
C ALA A 402 -7.21 -8.88 -27.74
N PHE A 403 -6.90 -7.78 -27.04
CA PHE A 403 -7.02 -6.43 -27.60
C PHE A 403 -6.05 -6.18 -28.75
N ASP A 404 -4.81 -6.68 -28.67
CA ASP A 404 -3.80 -6.50 -29.71
C ASP A 404 -4.16 -7.17 -31.05
N VAL A 405 -4.96 -8.24 -31.02
CA VAL A 405 -5.48 -8.89 -32.24
C VAL A 405 -6.89 -8.44 -32.62
N ASN A 406 -7.44 -7.43 -31.92
CA ASN A 406 -8.79 -6.93 -32.09
C ASN A 406 -9.85 -8.05 -32.00
N ASN A 407 -9.73 -8.90 -30.97
CA ASN A 407 -10.67 -9.99 -30.71
C ASN A 407 -12.07 -9.43 -30.41
N LYS A 408 -13.08 -9.89 -31.15
CA LYS A 408 -14.48 -9.45 -30.98
C LYS A 408 -15.13 -9.99 -29.70
N ASP A 409 -14.59 -11.07 -29.14
CA ASP A 409 -15.12 -11.73 -27.94
C ASP A 409 -14.46 -11.22 -26.64
N VAL A 410 -13.69 -10.12 -26.71
CA VAL A 410 -12.97 -9.60 -25.54
C VAL A 410 -13.90 -9.21 -24.40
N SER A 411 -15.10 -8.72 -24.68
CA SER A 411 -16.12 -8.39 -23.67
C SER A 411 -16.58 -9.64 -22.90
N VAL A 412 -16.74 -10.77 -23.59
CA VAL A 412 -17.08 -12.06 -22.96
C VAL A 412 -15.93 -12.52 -22.08
N MET A 413 -14.69 -12.47 -22.59
CA MET A 413 -13.50 -12.82 -21.79
C MET A 413 -13.41 -11.97 -20.52
N MET A 414 -13.63 -10.66 -20.61
CA MET A 414 -13.60 -9.74 -19.48
C MET A 414 -14.66 -10.07 -18.42
N SER A 415 -15.84 -10.57 -18.83
CA SER A 415 -16.91 -10.91 -17.89
C SER A 415 -16.57 -12.09 -16.96
N GLU A 416 -15.64 -12.96 -17.37
CA GLU A 416 -15.20 -14.14 -16.61
C GLU A 416 -13.96 -13.89 -15.75
N MET A 417 -13.28 -12.76 -15.95
CA MET A 417 -12.03 -12.42 -15.26
C MET A 417 -12.26 -11.58 -14.00
N ASP A 418 -11.26 -11.49 -13.14
CA ASP A 418 -11.31 -10.58 -11.99
C ASP A 418 -11.30 -9.11 -12.43
N VAL A 419 -12.05 -8.24 -11.76
CA VAL A 419 -12.14 -6.83 -12.16
C VAL A 419 -10.80 -6.09 -11.98
N ASN A 420 -9.96 -6.52 -11.05
CA ASN A 420 -8.62 -5.98 -10.87
C ASN A 420 -7.69 -6.33 -12.05
N ALA A 421 -7.95 -7.43 -12.78
CA ALA A 421 -7.23 -7.74 -14.02
C ALA A 421 -7.62 -6.77 -15.15
N ILE A 422 -8.89 -6.35 -15.20
CA ILE A 422 -9.36 -5.35 -16.17
C ILE A 422 -8.78 -3.97 -15.85
N ALA A 423 -8.84 -3.57 -14.58
CA ALA A 423 -8.20 -2.35 -14.08
C ALA A 423 -6.69 -2.36 -14.37
N GLY A 424 -6.03 -3.50 -14.15
CA GLY A 424 -4.62 -3.75 -14.50
C GLY A 424 -4.36 -3.59 -16.00
N THR A 425 -5.22 -4.12 -16.85
CA THR A 425 -5.13 -4.01 -18.32
C THR A 425 -5.24 -2.56 -18.79
N LEU A 426 -6.17 -1.79 -18.22
CA LEU A 426 -6.31 -0.37 -18.53
C LEU A 426 -5.06 0.43 -18.13
N LYS A 427 -4.54 0.20 -16.92
CA LYS A 427 -3.27 0.82 -16.48
C LYS A 427 -2.11 0.43 -17.39
N LEU A 428 -2.02 -0.85 -17.76
CA LEU A 428 -0.97 -1.36 -18.64
C LEU A 428 -1.00 -0.68 -20.01
N TYR A 429 -2.19 -0.47 -20.58
CA TYR A 429 -2.34 0.22 -21.87
C TYR A 429 -1.71 1.61 -21.85
N PHE A 430 -2.04 2.45 -20.86
CA PHE A 430 -1.45 3.80 -20.74
C PHE A 430 0.05 3.76 -20.45
N ARG A 431 0.49 2.78 -19.64
CA ARG A 431 1.91 2.56 -19.31
C ARG A 431 2.74 2.19 -20.54
N GLU A 432 2.18 1.45 -21.48
CA GLU A 432 2.86 0.98 -22.69
C GLU A 432 2.68 1.89 -23.91
N LEU A 433 1.91 2.99 -23.82
CA LEU A 433 1.88 3.97 -24.91
C LEU A 433 3.32 4.41 -25.27
N PRO A 434 3.65 4.62 -26.56
CA PRO A 434 5.00 5.08 -26.96
C PRO A 434 5.43 6.39 -26.30
N GLU A 435 4.47 7.20 -25.90
CA GLU A 435 4.61 8.47 -25.21
C GLU A 435 3.52 8.55 -24.14
N PRO A 436 3.75 9.18 -22.97
CA PRO A 436 2.73 9.39 -21.95
C PRO A 436 1.48 10.10 -22.49
N LEU A 437 0.33 9.91 -21.83
CA LEU A 437 -0.91 10.55 -22.27
C LEU A 437 -0.81 12.08 -22.22
N PHE A 438 -0.04 12.61 -21.27
CA PHE A 438 0.25 14.05 -21.13
C PHE A 438 1.42 14.54 -22.00
N THR A 439 1.96 13.66 -22.85
CA THR A 439 3.13 13.87 -23.72
C THR A 439 4.43 14.18 -22.97
N ASP A 440 5.57 13.89 -23.62
CA ASP A 440 6.87 14.26 -23.08
C ASP A 440 7.08 15.78 -23.16
N GLU A 441 6.52 16.40 -24.20
CA GLU A 441 6.66 17.84 -24.50
C GLU A 441 6.00 18.71 -23.43
N PHE A 442 4.80 18.38 -22.97
CA PHE A 442 4.06 19.22 -22.02
C PHE A 442 4.37 18.92 -20.55
N TYR A 443 4.99 17.78 -20.24
CA TYR A 443 5.27 17.37 -18.86
C TYR A 443 6.00 18.45 -18.03
N PRO A 444 7.11 19.07 -18.50
CA PRO A 444 7.80 20.10 -17.74
C PRO A 444 6.89 21.29 -17.43
N ASN A 445 6.04 21.69 -18.38
CA ASN A 445 5.12 22.81 -18.17
C ASN A 445 4.02 22.48 -17.17
N PHE A 446 3.50 21.24 -17.15
CA PHE A 446 2.56 20.82 -16.10
C PHE A 446 3.22 20.82 -14.72
N ALA A 447 4.48 20.35 -14.63
CA ALA A 447 5.24 20.32 -13.39
C ALA A 447 5.54 21.73 -12.84
N GLU A 448 5.86 22.69 -13.72
CA GLU A 448 6.03 24.10 -13.35
C GLU A 448 4.70 24.78 -13.01
N GLY A 449 3.65 24.52 -13.80
CA GLY A 449 2.32 25.09 -13.63
C GLY A 449 1.69 24.74 -12.28
N ILE A 450 1.79 23.47 -11.86
CA ILE A 450 1.24 23.03 -10.56
C ILE A 450 1.98 23.65 -9.38
N ALA A 451 3.26 24.02 -9.56
CA ALA A 451 4.11 24.65 -8.55
C ALA A 451 3.85 26.16 -8.37
N LEU A 452 3.01 26.78 -9.22
CA LEU A 452 2.64 28.19 -9.09
C LEU A 452 1.95 28.46 -7.75
N SER A 453 2.29 29.57 -7.09
CA SER A 453 1.66 29.96 -5.82
C SER A 453 0.34 30.71 -6.02
N ASP A 454 0.23 31.49 -7.11
CA ASP A 454 -0.97 32.27 -7.42
C ASP A 454 -2.07 31.36 -7.99
N PRO A 455 -3.25 31.25 -7.34
CA PRO A 455 -4.31 30.33 -7.78
C PRO A 455 -4.85 30.64 -9.18
N VAL A 456 -4.97 31.92 -9.54
CA VAL A 456 -5.54 32.35 -10.82
C VAL A 456 -4.58 32.04 -11.97
N ALA A 457 -3.29 32.35 -11.80
CA ALA A 457 -2.25 32.01 -12.75
C ALA A 457 -2.11 30.48 -12.89
N LYS A 458 -2.18 29.74 -11.79
CA LYS A 458 -2.17 28.27 -11.80
C LYS A 458 -3.33 27.72 -12.63
N GLU A 459 -4.55 28.17 -12.36
CA GLU A 459 -5.73 27.71 -13.08
C GLU A 459 -5.64 28.00 -14.58
N SER A 460 -5.33 29.24 -14.93
CA SER A 460 -5.15 29.64 -16.32
C SER A 460 -4.06 28.81 -17.02
N CYS A 461 -2.91 28.61 -16.37
CA CYS A 461 -1.81 27.81 -16.92
C CYS A 461 -2.21 26.35 -17.13
N MET A 462 -2.72 25.69 -16.09
CA MET A 462 -3.06 24.27 -16.11
C MET A 462 -4.15 23.95 -17.13
N LEU A 463 -5.19 24.79 -17.24
CA LEU A 463 -6.26 24.62 -18.22
C LEU A 463 -5.77 24.84 -19.65
N ASN A 464 -4.94 25.87 -19.90
CA ASN A 464 -4.38 26.11 -21.22
C ASN A 464 -3.47 24.97 -21.68
N LEU A 465 -2.67 24.41 -20.77
CA LEU A 465 -1.84 23.23 -21.06
C LEU A 465 -2.70 22.02 -21.40
N LEU A 466 -3.74 21.76 -20.61
CA LEU A 466 -4.66 20.66 -20.87
C LEU A 466 -5.32 20.78 -22.25
N LEU A 467 -5.84 21.97 -22.59
CA LEU A 467 -6.51 22.22 -23.87
C LEU A 467 -5.53 22.21 -25.07
N SER A 468 -4.23 22.35 -24.82
CA SER A 468 -3.18 22.28 -25.84
C SER A 468 -2.75 20.84 -26.17
N LEU A 469 -3.17 19.84 -25.38
CA LEU A 469 -2.88 18.44 -25.68
C LEU A 469 -3.46 18.03 -27.04
N PRO A 470 -2.81 17.08 -27.75
CA PRO A 470 -3.37 16.50 -28.97
C PRO A 470 -4.79 15.98 -28.76
N GLU A 471 -5.67 16.14 -29.74
CA GLU A 471 -7.11 15.87 -29.59
C GLU A 471 -7.40 14.45 -29.04
N SER A 472 -6.71 13.41 -29.55
CA SER A 472 -6.87 12.04 -29.05
C SER A 472 -6.43 11.86 -27.60
N ASN A 473 -5.38 12.57 -27.18
CA ASN A 473 -4.86 12.54 -25.81
C ASN A 473 -5.84 13.24 -24.87
N LEU A 474 -6.27 14.47 -25.22
CA LEU A 474 -7.22 15.26 -24.45
C LEU A 474 -8.53 14.50 -24.24
N LEU A 475 -9.17 14.03 -25.31
CA LEU A 475 -10.47 13.37 -25.21
C LEU A 475 -10.40 12.04 -24.45
N THR A 476 -9.31 11.28 -24.62
CA THR A 476 -9.09 10.06 -23.83
C THR A 476 -8.86 10.37 -22.35
N PHE A 477 -8.11 11.45 -22.05
CA PHE A 477 -7.90 11.88 -20.68
C PHE A 477 -9.20 12.33 -20.01
N LEU A 478 -10.01 13.16 -20.68
CA LEU A 478 -11.30 13.61 -20.13
C LEU A 478 -12.23 12.42 -19.85
N PHE A 479 -12.30 11.45 -20.77
CA PHE A 479 -13.08 10.23 -20.58
C PHE A 479 -12.61 9.42 -19.36
N LEU A 480 -11.28 9.27 -19.19
CA LEU A 480 -10.70 8.60 -18.03
C LEU A 480 -10.94 9.41 -16.74
N LEU A 481 -10.80 10.73 -16.78
CA LEU A 481 -10.97 11.61 -15.63
C LEU A 481 -12.38 11.51 -15.06
N ASP A 482 -13.39 11.54 -15.93
CA ASP A 482 -14.80 11.39 -15.53
C ASP A 482 -15.05 10.02 -14.88
N HIS A 483 -14.44 8.95 -15.43
CA HIS A 483 -14.48 7.62 -14.82
C HIS A 483 -13.86 7.62 -13.41
N LEU A 484 -12.67 8.19 -13.26
CA LEU A 484 -11.97 8.24 -11.96
C LEU A 484 -12.76 9.05 -10.92
N LYS A 485 -13.42 10.13 -11.32
CA LYS A 485 -14.33 10.89 -10.44
C LYS A 485 -15.50 10.03 -9.96
N ARG A 486 -16.16 9.29 -10.86
CA ARG A 486 -17.24 8.35 -10.49
C ARG A 486 -16.76 7.27 -9.53
N VAL A 487 -15.52 6.78 -9.69
CA VAL A 487 -14.93 5.80 -8.76
C VAL A 487 -14.75 6.43 -7.37
N ALA A 488 -14.26 7.67 -7.30
CA ALA A 488 -14.08 8.39 -6.05
C ALA A 488 -15.39 8.73 -5.32
N GLU A 489 -16.50 8.93 -6.05
CA GLU A 489 -17.83 9.09 -5.42
C GLU A 489 -18.24 7.88 -4.56
N LYS A 490 -17.62 6.71 -4.80
CA LYS A 490 -17.83 5.46 -4.03
C LYS A 490 -16.74 5.20 -2.99
N GLU A 491 -15.91 6.19 -2.65
CA GLU A 491 -14.79 6.09 -1.69
C GLU A 491 -15.18 5.43 -0.37
N THR A 492 -16.39 5.71 0.15
CA THR A 492 -16.86 5.12 1.41
C THR A 492 -16.88 3.59 1.40
N VAL A 493 -17.07 2.97 0.24
CA VAL A 493 -17.09 1.52 0.02
C VAL A 493 -15.75 1.05 -0.52
N ASN A 494 -15.34 1.54 -1.69
CA ASN A 494 -14.15 1.04 -2.40
C ASN A 494 -12.82 1.55 -1.82
N LYS A 495 -12.84 2.54 -0.91
CA LYS A 495 -11.66 3.13 -0.25
C LYS A 495 -10.68 3.83 -1.20
N MET A 496 -11.14 4.27 -2.37
CA MET A 496 -10.33 4.97 -3.38
C MET A 496 -10.76 6.43 -3.50
N SER A 497 -10.09 7.32 -2.76
CA SER A 497 -10.26 8.78 -2.87
C SER A 497 -9.66 9.34 -4.16
N LEU A 498 -9.95 10.61 -4.48
CA LEU A 498 -9.30 11.32 -5.59
C LEU A 498 -7.77 11.29 -5.47
N HIS A 499 -7.24 11.47 -4.25
CA HIS A 499 -5.81 11.37 -3.96
C HIS A 499 -5.27 9.97 -4.25
N ASN A 500 -5.95 8.92 -3.78
CA ASN A 500 -5.52 7.54 -4.02
C ASN A 500 -5.49 7.18 -5.51
N LEU A 501 -6.48 7.64 -6.26
CA LEU A 501 -6.52 7.46 -7.72
C LEU A 501 -5.41 8.25 -8.40
N ALA A 502 -5.13 9.48 -7.94
CA ALA A 502 -4.03 10.29 -8.44
C ALA A 502 -2.65 9.62 -8.20
N THR A 503 -2.45 9.02 -7.03
CA THR A 503 -1.24 8.24 -6.70
C THR A 503 -1.01 7.08 -7.67
N VAL A 504 -2.07 6.38 -8.07
CA VAL A 504 -1.98 5.25 -9.02
C VAL A 504 -1.79 5.72 -10.46
N PHE A 505 -2.56 6.72 -10.91
CA PHE A 505 -2.58 7.12 -12.32
C PHE A 505 -1.58 8.21 -12.67
N GLY A 506 -1.11 9.03 -11.73
CA GLY A 506 -0.13 10.09 -11.98
C GLY A 506 1.11 9.57 -12.71
N PRO A 507 1.85 8.59 -12.15
CA PRO A 507 3.02 7.99 -12.81
C PRO A 507 2.72 7.14 -14.05
N THR A 508 1.44 6.79 -14.24
CA THR A 508 0.96 6.04 -15.41
C THR A 508 0.74 6.98 -16.60
N LEU A 509 0.20 8.18 -16.35
CA LEU A 509 -0.22 9.14 -17.37
C LEU A 509 0.84 10.22 -17.66
N LEU A 510 1.66 10.56 -16.68
CA LEU A 510 2.70 11.60 -16.73
C LEU A 510 4.08 10.99 -16.42
N ARG A 511 5.09 11.34 -17.21
CA ARG A 511 6.49 10.98 -16.94
C ARG A 511 7.45 12.04 -17.48
N PRO A 512 8.62 12.25 -16.84
CA PRO A 512 9.72 12.98 -17.45
C PRO A 512 10.22 12.25 -18.70
N SER A 513 10.72 13.00 -19.68
CA SER A 513 11.31 12.41 -20.88
C SER A 513 12.62 11.69 -20.56
N ASP A 514 12.81 10.51 -21.15
CA ASP A 514 14.06 9.74 -21.05
C ASP A 514 15.30 10.55 -21.51
N LYS A 515 15.11 11.57 -22.36
CA LYS A 515 16.19 12.42 -22.90
C LYS A 515 16.90 13.26 -21.84
N GLU A 516 16.26 13.53 -20.70
CA GLU A 516 16.84 14.27 -19.58
C GLU A 516 17.46 13.36 -18.52
N SER A 517 17.12 12.05 -18.54
CA SER A 517 17.72 11.05 -17.68
C SER A 517 19.14 10.71 -18.16
N LYS A 518 20.15 11.36 -17.59
CA LYS A 518 21.55 10.96 -17.80
C LYS A 518 21.77 9.58 -17.18
N LEU A 519 21.53 8.52 -17.94
CA LEU A 519 22.00 7.18 -17.60
C LEU A 519 23.54 7.23 -17.56
N PRO A 520 24.19 6.87 -16.44
CA PRO A 520 25.64 6.75 -16.41
C PRO A 520 26.06 5.57 -17.29
N ALA A 521 27.19 5.72 -17.99
CA ALA A 521 27.73 4.73 -18.92
C ALA A 521 28.24 3.42 -18.26
N ASN A 522 28.02 3.20 -16.95
CA ASN A 522 28.59 2.08 -16.21
C ASN A 522 27.53 1.36 -15.33
N PRO A 523 27.20 0.08 -15.59
CA PRO A 523 26.13 -0.66 -14.91
C PRO A 523 26.45 -1.17 -13.50
N SER A 524 27.64 -0.86 -12.94
CA SER A 524 28.12 -1.41 -11.66
C SER A 524 28.12 -0.42 -10.48
N GLN A 525 27.60 0.80 -10.64
CA GLN A 525 27.48 1.75 -9.53
C GLN A 525 26.04 1.74 -8.96
N PRO A 526 25.86 1.49 -7.64
CA PRO A 526 24.57 1.65 -6.99
C PRO A 526 24.16 3.12 -7.04
N ILE A 527 23.12 3.38 -7.81
CA ILE A 527 22.59 4.71 -8.06
C ILE A 527 21.93 5.23 -6.78
N SER A 528 22.28 6.45 -6.36
CA SER A 528 21.57 7.19 -5.31
C SER A 528 20.61 8.17 -5.97
N MET A 529 19.55 7.65 -6.59
CA MET A 529 18.51 8.42 -7.31
C MET A 529 17.25 8.64 -6.48
N THR A 530 17.28 8.41 -5.16
CA THR A 530 16.07 8.49 -4.32
C THR A 530 15.46 9.90 -4.22
N ASP A 531 16.25 10.98 -4.39
CA ASP A 531 15.77 12.37 -4.26
C ASP A 531 14.89 12.85 -5.43
N SER A 532 15.37 12.73 -6.68
CA SER A 532 14.67 13.28 -7.86
C SER A 532 13.32 12.60 -8.09
N TRP A 533 13.27 11.30 -7.81
CA TRP A 533 12.12 10.47 -8.14
C TRP A 533 10.92 10.68 -7.22
N SER A 534 11.13 10.86 -5.91
CA SER A 534 10.01 11.17 -5.01
C SER A 534 9.37 12.52 -5.36
N LEU A 535 10.18 13.51 -5.76
CA LEU A 535 9.72 14.82 -6.22
C LEU A 535 8.97 14.74 -7.55
N GLU A 536 9.49 13.98 -8.53
CA GLU A 536 8.84 13.76 -9.82
C GLU A 536 7.49 13.04 -9.68
N VAL A 537 7.44 11.94 -8.92
CA VAL A 537 6.20 11.22 -8.65
C VAL A 537 5.18 12.13 -7.96
N MET A 538 5.61 12.96 -7.00
CA MET A 538 4.72 13.94 -6.39
C MET A 538 4.14 14.93 -7.39
N SER A 539 4.98 15.49 -8.27
CA SER A 539 4.50 16.41 -9.30
C SER A 539 3.45 15.74 -10.20
N GLN A 540 3.69 14.49 -10.62
CA GLN A 540 2.72 13.71 -11.41
C GLN A 540 1.39 13.50 -10.68
N VAL A 541 1.45 13.17 -9.38
CA VAL A 541 0.25 12.99 -8.54
C VAL A 541 -0.49 14.31 -8.37
N GLN A 542 0.21 15.41 -8.08
CA GLN A 542 -0.40 16.73 -7.89
C GLN A 542 -1.05 17.28 -9.15
N VAL A 543 -0.42 17.10 -10.33
CA VAL A 543 -1.00 17.49 -11.61
C VAL A 543 -2.32 16.76 -11.85
N LEU A 544 -2.35 15.44 -11.66
CA LEU A 544 -3.57 14.66 -11.86
C LEU A 544 -4.65 14.99 -10.81
N LEU A 545 -4.24 15.11 -9.54
CA LEU A 545 -5.14 15.47 -8.44
C LEU A 545 -5.81 16.84 -8.68
N TYR A 546 -5.05 17.81 -9.18
CA TYR A 546 -5.57 19.13 -9.55
C TYR A 546 -6.76 19.01 -10.51
N PHE A 547 -6.62 18.25 -11.61
CA PHE A 547 -7.72 18.05 -12.56
C PHE A 547 -8.88 17.22 -12.00
N LEU A 548 -8.59 16.25 -11.13
CA LEU A 548 -9.61 15.46 -10.44
C LEU A 548 -10.47 16.31 -9.49
N GLN A 549 -9.91 17.38 -8.91
CA GLN A 549 -10.60 18.28 -7.98
C GLN A 549 -11.41 19.39 -8.66
N LEU A 550 -11.22 19.65 -9.96
CA LEU A 550 -12.04 20.63 -10.67
C LEU A 550 -13.50 20.17 -10.76
N GLU A 551 -14.47 21.03 -10.42
CA GLU A 551 -15.90 20.70 -10.55
C GLU A 551 -16.28 20.42 -12.01
N ALA A 552 -15.80 21.28 -12.93
CA ALA A 552 -15.96 21.11 -14.35
C ALA A 552 -14.69 21.54 -15.07
N ILE A 553 -14.33 20.80 -16.12
CA ILE A 553 -13.32 21.27 -17.08
C ILE A 553 -14.06 22.04 -18.16
N PRO A 554 -13.65 23.28 -18.50
CA PRO A 554 -14.25 24.02 -19.60
C PRO A 554 -14.30 23.17 -20.86
N ALA A 555 -15.50 22.97 -21.40
CA ALA A 555 -15.65 22.15 -22.58
C ALA A 555 -14.86 22.78 -23.74
N PRO A 556 -14.09 21.99 -24.50
CA PRO A 556 -13.48 22.50 -25.72
C PRO A 556 -14.62 22.89 -26.68
N ASP A 557 -14.60 24.14 -27.14
CA ASP A 557 -15.60 24.84 -27.98
C ASP A 557 -16.78 24.01 -28.52
N SER A 558 -18.00 24.52 -28.35
CA SER A 558 -19.31 23.88 -28.58
C SER A 558 -19.52 23.13 -29.92
N LYS A 559 -18.64 23.32 -30.92
CA LYS A 559 -18.57 22.48 -32.12
C LYS A 559 -18.07 21.04 -31.85
N ARG A 560 -17.40 20.78 -30.72
CA ARG A 560 -16.89 19.45 -30.33
C ARG A 560 -17.84 18.66 -29.42
N GLN A 561 -18.80 19.31 -28.77
CA GLN A 561 -19.73 18.65 -27.84
C GLN A 561 -20.81 17.79 -28.52
N SER A 562 -21.25 18.12 -29.74
CA SER A 562 -22.30 17.36 -30.44
C SER A 562 -21.88 15.94 -30.87
N ILE A 563 -20.60 15.57 -30.67
CA ILE A 563 -20.02 14.30 -31.12
C ILE A 563 -19.70 13.37 -29.92
N LEU A 564 -19.76 13.86 -28.67
CA LEU A 564 -19.42 13.08 -27.47
C LEU A 564 -20.48 12.01 -27.10
N PHE A 565 -21.71 12.15 -27.61
CA PHE A 565 -22.85 11.28 -27.26
C PHE A 565 -23.60 10.71 -28.47
N SER A 566 -23.07 10.82 -29.70
CA SER A 566 -23.72 10.18 -30.86
C SER A 566 -23.21 8.75 -31.02
N THR A 567 -24.06 7.78 -30.68
CA THR A 567 -23.90 6.37 -31.06
C THR A 567 -24.30 6.08 -32.51
N GLU A 568 -24.50 7.11 -33.33
CA GLU A 568 -24.72 6.96 -34.78
C GLU A 568 -23.45 7.44 -35.52
N VAL A 569 -22.66 6.51 -36.06
CA VAL A 569 -22.76 5.95 -37.44
C VAL A 569 -21.95 4.67 -37.55
#